data_AF-A0A2T2TLQ0-F1
#
_entry.id   AF-A0A2T2TLQ0-F1
#
_cell.length_a   1.000
_cell.length_b   1.000
_cell.length_c   1.000
_cell.angle_alpha   90.00
_cell.angle_beta   90.00
_cell.angle_gamma   90.00
#
_symmetry.space_group_name_H-M   'P 1'
#
loop_
_entity.id
_entity.type
_entity.pdbx_description
1 polymer ?
#
loop_
_entity_poly.entity_id
_entity_poly.type
_entity_poly.pdbx_seq_one_letter_code
_entity_poly.pdbx_strand_id
1 'polypeptide(L)'
;MVGPVIGDGSLSPPESPVQGRCGTDRSRAAGCFRPTSHRSQVQSLNSLSTMKRWVTILPLLLLLGGLAWPFAALGQGVTSATISGEVLDENEEALPGANIVAVHEPSGSRYGTTSGESGNFTIANVRVGGPYTITVSFVGYQSKREADIQLDLGERRRFSFQLQPQTEQLDEVEVTAQQGAVFDESRKGLSTNISEEEVETAPTIDRSIADFARFTPQAIVGNDDDDGSSISIAGQNNRYNSIFIDG
;
A
#
# COMPACT_ATOMS: atom_id res chain seq x y z
N MET A 1 -24.01 18.55 46.63
CA MET A 1 -23.13 17.46 47.09
C MET A 1 -21.85 17.61 46.27
N VAL A 2 -20.91 18.45 46.72
CA VAL A 2 -19.77 18.06 47.60
C VAL A 2 -18.99 16.90 46.97
N GLY A 3 -17.84 17.19 46.36
CA GLY A 3 -16.81 16.17 46.04
C GLY A 3 -16.05 15.75 47.31
N PRO A 4 -14.74 15.46 47.27
CA PRO A 4 -13.87 14.85 46.24
C PRO A 4 -13.06 13.67 46.87
N VAL A 5 -11.82 13.41 46.38
CA VAL A 5 -10.64 12.75 47.04
C VAL A 5 -10.26 11.35 46.49
N ILE A 6 -9.00 10.92 46.26
CA ILE A 6 -7.61 11.44 46.15
C ILE A 6 -6.76 10.27 45.59
N GLY A 7 -5.59 10.59 44.99
CA GLY A 7 -4.35 9.82 45.14
C GLY A 7 -3.93 9.03 43.91
N ASP A 8 -2.66 8.90 43.53
CA ASP A 8 -1.37 9.45 43.95
C ASP A 8 -0.49 9.22 42.69
N GLY A 9 0.43 10.10 42.28
CA GLY A 9 1.66 10.38 43.01
C GLY A 9 2.77 9.41 42.59
N SER A 10 3.51 9.72 41.52
CA SER A 10 4.93 9.33 41.41
C SER A 10 5.66 10.20 40.37
N LEU A 11 6.12 11.35 40.83
CA LEU A 11 7.24 12.11 40.25
C LEU A 11 8.55 11.38 40.56
N SER A 12 9.48 11.36 39.61
CA SER A 12 10.90 10.98 39.78
C SER A 12 11.72 11.55 38.61
N PRO A 13 13.02 11.87 38.80
CA PRO A 13 13.47 13.26 38.83
C PRO A 13 14.44 13.64 37.68
N PRO A 14 14.79 14.93 37.54
CA PRO A 14 15.89 15.38 36.69
C PRO A 14 17.20 15.50 37.48
N GLU A 15 18.29 14.92 36.99
CA GLU A 15 19.64 15.16 37.52
C GLU A 15 20.61 15.58 36.41
N SER A 16 21.04 16.83 36.51
CA SER A 16 22.19 17.43 35.82
C SER A 16 23.39 17.47 36.77
N PRO A 17 24.63 17.20 36.35
CA PRO A 17 25.80 17.52 37.17
C PRO A 17 26.33 18.93 36.85
N VAL A 18 26.40 19.74 37.91
CA VAL A 18 27.07 21.04 37.99
C VAL A 18 28.56 20.84 38.29
N GLN A 19 29.37 21.77 37.78
CA GLN A 19 30.82 21.89 37.91
C GLN A 19 31.31 22.18 39.34
N GLY A 20 32.55 21.73 39.62
CA GLY A 20 33.56 22.53 40.32
C GLY A 20 34.00 22.05 41.70
N ARG A 21 35.30 21.73 41.85
CA ARG A 21 36.23 22.56 42.63
C ARG A 21 37.68 22.12 42.46
N CYS A 22 38.50 23.15 42.24
CA CYS A 22 39.95 23.15 42.24
C CYS A 22 40.46 23.14 43.69
N GLY A 23 41.40 22.25 44.00
CA GLY A 23 42.14 22.19 45.26
C GLY A 23 43.61 22.43 45.00
N THR A 24 44.10 23.53 45.55
CA THR A 24 45.42 24.15 45.42
C THR A 24 46.47 23.54 46.34
N ASP A 25 47.70 23.34 45.85
CA ASP A 25 48.93 23.61 46.61
C ASP A 25 50.13 23.71 45.63
N ARG A 26 50.60 24.88 45.18
CA ARG A 26 51.46 25.89 45.83
C ARG A 26 52.71 25.34 46.52
N SER A 27 53.78 25.18 45.74
CA SER A 27 55.13 25.41 46.28
C SER A 27 56.12 25.91 45.22
N ARG A 28 56.64 27.12 45.48
CA ARG A 28 57.97 27.68 45.13
C ARG A 28 58.15 28.19 43.69
N ALA A 29 58.19 29.50 43.49
CA ALA A 29 59.34 30.43 43.62
C ALA A 29 59.89 30.74 42.21
N ALA A 30 59.57 31.89 41.61
CA ALA A 30 60.25 33.19 41.74
C ALA A 30 61.45 33.36 40.76
N GLY A 31 61.45 34.48 40.01
CA GLY A 31 62.59 35.04 39.28
C GLY A 31 62.55 34.82 37.76
N CYS A 32 62.09 35.77 36.94
CA CYS A 32 62.77 36.99 36.46
C CYS A 32 63.83 36.77 35.35
N PHE A 33 63.54 37.44 34.21
CA PHE A 33 64.46 38.19 33.33
C PHE A 33 65.34 37.49 32.26
N ARG A 34 64.85 37.68 31.02
CA ARG A 34 65.54 38.16 29.79
C ARG A 34 66.37 37.23 28.87
N PRO A 35 66.45 37.58 27.57
CA PRO A 35 66.73 36.66 26.47
C PRO A 35 68.17 36.75 25.97
N THR A 36 68.68 35.66 25.40
CA THR A 36 69.86 35.69 24.51
C THR A 36 69.82 34.52 23.54
N SER A 37 70.00 34.85 22.26
CA SER A 37 70.30 33.96 21.16
C SER A 37 71.50 33.06 21.46
N HIS A 38 71.40 31.76 21.17
CA HIS A 38 72.59 31.01 20.79
C HIS A 38 72.31 29.89 19.80
N ARG A 39 73.18 29.87 18.82
CA ARG A 39 73.35 29.02 17.67
C ARG A 39 73.67 27.56 18.08
N SER A 40 73.22 26.63 17.24
CA SER A 40 73.84 25.35 16.86
C SER A 40 74.31 24.38 17.96
N GLN A 41 73.80 23.14 17.94
CA GLN A 41 74.49 22.03 17.25
C GLN A 41 73.69 20.72 17.30
N VAL A 42 73.90 19.98 16.23
CA VAL A 42 73.44 18.63 15.87
C VAL A 42 73.86 17.60 16.91
N GLN A 43 73.03 16.61 17.23
CA GLN A 43 73.50 15.26 17.57
C GLN A 43 72.42 14.18 17.39
N SER A 44 72.60 13.46 16.27
CA SER A 44 72.56 12.00 16.13
C SER A 44 71.41 11.19 16.74
N LEU A 45 70.63 10.63 15.81
CA LEU A 45 69.76 9.46 15.93
C LEU A 45 70.45 8.28 16.65
N ASN A 46 69.71 7.55 17.50
CA ASN A 46 69.52 6.09 17.40
C ASN A 46 68.80 5.50 18.62
N SER A 47 67.51 5.19 18.49
CA SER A 47 66.85 4.10 19.22
C SER A 47 65.51 3.77 18.55
N LEU A 48 65.59 2.95 17.50
CA LEU A 48 64.44 2.40 16.78
C LEU A 48 64.61 0.88 16.72
N SER A 49 64.17 0.15 17.73
CA SER A 49 64.07 -1.32 17.62
C SER A 49 62.84 -1.96 18.26
N THR A 50 62.09 -1.25 19.12
CA THR A 50 60.89 -1.81 19.76
C THR A 50 59.56 -1.50 19.05
N MET A 51 59.49 -0.45 18.23
CA MET A 51 58.26 -0.06 17.51
C MET A 51 58.08 -0.72 16.13
N LYS A 52 58.99 -1.60 15.69
CA LYS A 52 58.91 -2.21 14.34
C LYS A 52 58.06 -3.49 14.31
N ARG A 53 57.91 -4.19 15.45
CA ARG A 53 57.20 -5.48 15.51
C ARG A 53 55.69 -5.35 15.50
N TRP A 54 55.13 -4.26 16.03
CA TRP A 54 53.68 -4.07 16.13
C TRP A 54 53.07 -3.50 14.84
N VAL A 55 53.86 -2.76 14.06
CA VAL A 55 53.44 -2.18 12.77
C VAL A 55 53.29 -3.24 11.67
N THR A 56 54.03 -4.35 11.76
CA THR A 56 53.93 -5.45 10.78
C THR A 56 52.85 -6.48 11.10
N ILE A 57 52.36 -6.54 12.35
CA ILE A 57 51.34 -7.52 12.78
C ILE A 57 49.91 -6.98 12.54
N LEU A 58 49.71 -5.66 12.65
CA LEU A 58 48.42 -5.00 12.41
C LEU A 58 47.84 -5.23 10.98
N PRO A 59 48.60 -5.13 9.87
CA PRO A 59 48.04 -5.39 8.54
C PRO A 59 47.77 -6.88 8.29
N LEU A 60 48.55 -7.79 8.91
CA LEU A 60 48.37 -9.23 8.76
C LEU A 60 47.09 -9.72 9.45
N LEU A 61 46.75 -9.15 10.61
CA LEU A 61 45.55 -9.51 11.38
C LEU A 61 44.27 -8.93 10.73
N LEU A 62 44.37 -7.77 10.09
CA LEU A 62 43.29 -7.17 9.31
C LEU A 62 43.02 -7.94 8.00
N LEU A 63 44.08 -8.49 7.38
CA LEU A 63 43.97 -9.33 6.19
C LEU A 63 43.44 -10.75 6.50
N LEU A 64 43.75 -11.30 7.69
CA LEU A 64 43.15 -12.56 8.15
C LEU A 64 41.69 -12.41 8.61
N GLY A 65 41.33 -11.28 9.24
CA GLY A 65 39.95 -10.98 9.64
C GLY A 65 39.01 -10.73 8.47
N GLY A 66 39.51 -10.14 7.38
CA GLY A 66 38.73 -9.90 6.16
C GLY A 66 38.36 -11.17 5.37
N LEU A 67 39.16 -12.24 5.46
CA LEU A 67 38.89 -13.51 4.77
C LEU A 67 37.84 -14.39 5.49
N ALA A 68 37.49 -14.08 6.74
CA ALA A 68 36.50 -14.84 7.51
C ALA A 68 35.05 -14.36 7.34
N TRP A 69 34.80 -13.34 6.50
CA TRP A 69 33.50 -12.66 6.44
C TRP A 69 32.47 -13.05 5.36
N PRO A 70 32.65 -14.01 4.43
CA PRO A 70 31.55 -14.39 3.55
C PRO A 70 30.96 -15.74 3.96
N PHE A 71 30.26 -15.84 5.10
CA PHE A 71 29.48 -17.05 5.41
C PHE A 71 28.05 -16.82 5.92
N ALA A 72 27.52 -15.60 5.78
CA ALA A 72 26.15 -15.26 6.21
C ALA A 72 25.18 -14.97 5.05
N ALA A 73 25.37 -15.58 3.88
CA ALA A 73 24.50 -15.40 2.71
C ALA A 73 23.73 -16.68 2.31
N LEU A 74 23.30 -17.47 3.30
CA LEU A 74 22.46 -18.66 3.06
C LEU A 74 21.10 -18.46 3.73
N GLY A 75 20.08 -18.10 2.94
CA GLY A 75 18.73 -18.01 3.48
C GLY A 75 17.69 -17.21 2.69
N GLN A 76 17.79 -17.05 1.37
CA GLN A 76 16.62 -16.71 0.57
C GLN A 76 15.89 -18.00 0.20
N GLY A 77 15.08 -18.51 1.13
CA GLY A 77 14.15 -19.60 0.82
C GLY A 77 13.23 -19.16 -0.32
N VAL A 78 13.00 -20.05 -1.29
CA VAL A 78 12.08 -19.80 -2.39
C VAL A 78 10.69 -19.64 -1.78
N THR A 79 10.20 -18.40 -1.69
CA THR A 79 8.86 -18.06 -1.15
C THR A 79 7.83 -17.83 -2.26
N SER A 80 8.24 -18.12 -3.50
CA SER A 80 7.44 -17.92 -4.69
C SER A 80 7.30 -19.20 -5.50
N ALA A 81 6.22 -19.29 -6.27
CA ALA A 81 6.02 -20.31 -7.27
C ALA A 81 6.26 -19.72 -8.66
N THR A 82 6.29 -20.58 -9.67
CA THR A 82 6.34 -20.19 -11.08
C THR A 82 5.22 -20.88 -11.84
N ILE A 83 4.44 -20.12 -12.59
CA ILE A 83 3.46 -20.65 -13.55
C ILE A 83 4.12 -20.61 -14.92
N SER A 84 4.08 -21.70 -15.66
CA SER A 84 4.61 -21.80 -17.01
C SER A 84 3.64 -22.56 -17.89
N GLY A 85 3.81 -22.46 -19.19
CA GLY A 85 2.94 -23.19 -20.10
C GLY A 85 3.10 -22.78 -21.53
N GLU A 86 2.16 -23.25 -22.34
CA GLU A 86 2.01 -22.89 -23.74
C GLU A 86 0.56 -22.60 -24.07
N VAL A 87 0.36 -21.72 -25.04
CA VAL A 87 -0.94 -21.36 -25.60
C VAL A 87 -0.95 -21.78 -27.07
N LEU A 88 -1.88 -22.65 -27.41
CA LEU A 88 -2.06 -23.24 -28.73
C LEU A 88 -3.46 -22.94 -29.27
N ASP A 89 -3.61 -22.99 -30.58
CA ASP A 89 -4.89 -22.98 -31.29
C ASP A 89 -5.50 -24.41 -31.35
N GLU A 90 -6.75 -24.52 -31.81
CA GLU A 90 -7.44 -25.76 -32.17
C GLU A 90 -6.63 -26.62 -33.16
N ASN A 91 -5.82 -25.98 -34.01
CA ASN A 91 -4.94 -26.62 -34.97
C ASN A 91 -3.54 -26.97 -34.41
N GLU A 92 -3.35 -26.87 -33.09
CA GLU A 92 -2.07 -27.08 -32.39
C GLU A 92 -0.96 -26.07 -32.78
N GLU A 93 -1.33 -24.97 -33.43
CA GLU A 93 -0.40 -23.89 -33.77
C GLU A 93 -0.15 -22.98 -32.56
N ALA A 94 1.09 -22.54 -32.38
CA ALA A 94 1.45 -21.64 -31.30
C ALA A 94 0.79 -20.26 -31.50
N LEU A 95 0.17 -19.73 -30.43
CA LEU A 95 -0.45 -18.41 -30.45
C LEU A 95 0.45 -17.40 -29.74
N PRO A 96 1.26 -16.60 -30.48
CA PRO A 96 2.03 -15.51 -29.91
C PRO A 96 1.16 -14.30 -29.58
N GLY A 97 1.49 -13.57 -28.51
CA GLY A 97 0.73 -12.36 -28.16
C GLY A 97 -0.56 -12.60 -27.36
N ALA A 98 -0.86 -13.85 -26.97
CA ALA A 98 -1.96 -14.16 -26.06
C ALA A 98 -1.68 -13.56 -24.68
N ASN A 99 -2.68 -12.90 -24.10
CA ASN A 99 -2.61 -12.29 -22.78
C ASN A 99 -3.03 -13.30 -21.70
N ILE A 100 -2.14 -13.56 -20.75
CA ILE A 100 -2.33 -14.52 -19.65
C ILE A 100 -2.35 -13.75 -18.35
N VAL A 101 -3.43 -13.89 -17.59
CA VAL A 101 -3.60 -13.27 -16.27
C VAL A 101 -3.91 -14.32 -15.23
N ALA A 102 -3.03 -14.45 -14.24
CA ALA A 102 -3.24 -15.26 -13.05
C ALA A 102 -3.65 -14.35 -11.87
N VAL A 103 -4.79 -14.66 -11.26
CA VAL A 103 -5.35 -13.92 -10.11
C VAL A 103 -5.36 -14.84 -8.90
N HIS A 104 -4.69 -14.41 -7.83
CA HIS A 104 -4.76 -15.05 -6.53
C HIS A 104 -6.07 -14.63 -5.83
N GLU A 105 -7.04 -15.53 -5.72
CA GLU A 105 -8.38 -15.19 -5.23
C GLU A 105 -8.41 -14.67 -3.79
N PRO A 106 -7.66 -15.26 -2.83
CA PRO A 106 -7.70 -14.80 -1.43
C PRO A 106 -7.12 -13.39 -1.22
N SER A 107 -6.13 -12.99 -2.02
CA SER A 107 -5.46 -11.70 -1.84
C SER A 107 -5.79 -10.67 -2.92
N GLY A 108 -6.51 -11.06 -3.97
CA GLY A 108 -6.73 -10.25 -5.17
C GLY A 108 -5.46 -9.89 -5.96
N SER A 109 -4.31 -10.52 -5.70
CA SER A 109 -3.05 -10.19 -6.41
C SER A 109 -3.17 -10.67 -7.86
N ARG A 110 -2.79 -9.82 -8.82
CA ARG A 110 -2.83 -10.14 -10.24
C ARG A 110 -1.42 -10.21 -10.80
N TYR A 111 -1.17 -11.24 -11.60
CA TYR A 111 0.09 -11.46 -12.31
C TYR A 111 -0.24 -11.66 -13.79
N GLY A 112 0.39 -10.88 -14.66
CA GLY A 112 0.14 -10.91 -16.10
C GLY A 112 1.41 -11.23 -16.87
N THR A 113 1.27 -11.93 -17.99
CA THR A 113 2.33 -12.10 -18.99
C THR A 113 1.70 -12.29 -20.37
N THR A 114 2.53 -12.26 -21.40
CA THR A 114 2.12 -12.51 -22.79
C THR A 114 2.85 -13.76 -23.30
N SER A 115 2.21 -14.54 -24.18
CA SER A 115 2.89 -15.65 -24.85
C SER A 115 3.94 -15.15 -25.84
N GLY A 116 5.08 -15.85 -25.87
CA GLY A 116 6.15 -15.60 -26.84
C GLY A 116 5.86 -16.16 -28.23
N GLU A 117 6.83 -16.07 -29.14
CA GLU A 117 6.71 -16.54 -30.53
C GLU A 117 6.34 -18.02 -30.65
N SER A 118 6.87 -18.86 -29.76
CA SER A 118 6.53 -20.29 -29.70
C SER A 118 5.29 -20.60 -28.85
N GLY A 119 4.47 -19.59 -28.52
CA GLY A 119 3.27 -19.74 -27.68
C GLY A 119 3.57 -19.99 -26.20
N ASN A 120 4.85 -20.09 -25.82
CA ASN A 120 5.26 -20.34 -24.44
C ASN A 120 5.08 -19.10 -23.57
N PHE A 121 4.71 -19.29 -22.30
CA PHE A 121 4.62 -18.21 -21.32
C PHE A 121 5.23 -18.64 -19.98
N THR A 122 5.69 -17.65 -19.22
CA THR A 122 6.19 -17.87 -17.87
C THR A 122 5.87 -16.66 -16.99
N ILE A 123 5.25 -16.94 -15.85
CA ILE A 123 4.97 -16.00 -14.78
C ILE A 123 5.77 -16.46 -13.57
N ALA A 124 6.91 -15.81 -13.35
CA ALA A 124 7.75 -16.07 -12.18
C ALA A 124 7.30 -15.21 -10.99
N ASN A 125 7.78 -15.60 -9.80
CA ASN A 125 7.60 -14.84 -8.57
C ASN A 125 6.12 -14.64 -8.15
N VAL A 126 5.26 -15.63 -8.44
CA VAL A 126 3.88 -15.62 -7.94
C VAL A 126 3.84 -16.07 -6.49
N ARG A 127 2.85 -15.60 -5.73
CA ARG A 127 2.66 -16.07 -4.34
C ARG A 127 2.32 -17.55 -4.33
N VAL A 128 2.78 -18.24 -3.30
CA VAL A 128 2.45 -19.64 -3.07
C VAL A 128 1.07 -19.75 -2.42
N GLY A 129 0.43 -20.91 -2.58
CA GLY A 129 -0.94 -21.16 -2.15
C GLY A 129 -1.93 -21.05 -3.31
N GLY A 130 -3.18 -20.77 -2.96
CA GLY A 130 -4.29 -20.69 -3.89
C GLY A 130 -5.59 -20.52 -3.10
N PRO A 131 -6.74 -20.57 -3.78
CA PRO A 131 -6.89 -20.85 -5.21
C PRO A 131 -6.46 -19.70 -6.13
N TYR A 132 -5.94 -20.07 -7.31
CA TYR A 132 -5.67 -19.18 -8.44
C TYR A 132 -6.70 -19.38 -9.54
N THR A 133 -7.14 -18.28 -10.14
CA THR A 133 -7.82 -18.25 -11.42
C THR A 133 -6.83 -17.79 -12.50
N ILE A 134 -6.61 -18.60 -13.54
CA ILE A 134 -5.84 -18.23 -14.73
C ILE A 134 -6.82 -17.95 -15.87
N THR A 135 -6.69 -16.80 -16.51
CA THR A 135 -7.47 -16.42 -17.70
C THR A 135 -6.51 -16.16 -18.85
N VAL A 136 -6.74 -16.83 -19.97
CA VAL A 136 -6.01 -16.65 -21.22
C VAL A 136 -6.96 -16.01 -22.23
N SER A 137 -6.52 -14.93 -22.85
CA SER A 137 -7.30 -14.13 -23.79
C SER A 137 -6.45 -13.76 -25.00
N PHE A 138 -7.02 -13.86 -26.20
CA PHE A 138 -6.36 -13.44 -27.42
C PHE A 138 -7.40 -12.89 -28.40
N VAL A 139 -7.02 -11.91 -29.21
CA VAL A 139 -7.96 -11.20 -30.09
C VAL A 139 -8.46 -12.14 -31.18
N GLY A 140 -9.78 -12.26 -31.33
CA GLY A 140 -10.41 -13.19 -32.28
C GLY A 140 -10.54 -14.63 -31.76
N TYR A 141 -10.24 -14.87 -30.48
CA TYR A 141 -10.34 -16.19 -29.84
C TYR A 141 -11.20 -16.13 -28.58
N GLN A 142 -11.88 -17.23 -28.28
CA GLN A 142 -12.64 -17.37 -27.04
C GLN A 142 -11.68 -17.43 -25.84
N SER A 143 -11.87 -16.53 -24.88
CA SER A 143 -11.08 -16.54 -23.65
C SER A 143 -11.33 -17.81 -22.84
N LYS A 144 -10.25 -18.43 -22.36
CA LYS A 144 -10.31 -19.64 -21.53
C LYS A 144 -9.96 -19.29 -20.09
N ARG A 145 -10.79 -19.74 -19.16
CA ARG A 145 -10.61 -19.53 -17.71
C ARG A 145 -10.49 -20.88 -17.01
N GLU A 146 -9.42 -21.05 -16.25
CA GLU A 146 -9.22 -22.19 -15.35
C GLU A 146 -9.12 -21.66 -13.91
N ALA A 147 -9.91 -22.21 -13.01
CA ALA A 147 -9.99 -21.80 -11.60
C ALA A 147 -9.53 -22.94 -10.67
N ASP A 148 -9.47 -22.65 -9.37
CA ASP A 148 -9.13 -23.62 -8.33
C ASP A 148 -7.72 -24.23 -8.46
N ILE A 149 -6.76 -23.41 -8.91
CA ILE A 149 -5.37 -23.84 -9.06
C ILE A 149 -4.60 -23.57 -7.76
N GLN A 150 -4.04 -24.62 -7.17
CA GLN A 150 -3.14 -24.50 -6.01
C GLN A 150 -1.67 -24.55 -6.48
N LEU A 151 -0.82 -23.68 -5.95
CA LEU A 151 0.61 -23.66 -6.23
C LEU A 151 1.43 -23.91 -4.97
N ASP A 152 2.30 -24.91 -5.01
CA ASP A 152 3.19 -25.23 -3.88
C ASP A 152 4.46 -24.36 -3.87
N LEU A 153 5.13 -24.33 -2.70
CA LEU A 153 6.34 -23.56 -2.48
C LEU A 153 7.48 -23.99 -3.42
N GLY A 154 7.95 -23.08 -4.27
CA GLY A 154 9.00 -23.38 -5.25
C GLY A 154 8.56 -24.28 -6.40
N GLU A 155 7.27 -24.60 -6.52
CA GLU A 155 6.74 -25.39 -7.64
C GLU A 155 6.79 -24.58 -8.93
N ARG A 156 7.15 -25.26 -10.03
CA ARG A 156 6.92 -24.79 -11.39
C ARG A 156 5.77 -25.58 -12.00
N ARG A 157 4.58 -25.01 -11.98
CA ARG A 157 3.40 -25.64 -12.58
C ARG A 157 3.35 -25.36 -14.08
N ARG A 158 3.17 -26.40 -14.90
CA ARG A 158 3.02 -26.26 -16.36
C ARG A 158 1.56 -26.47 -16.76
N PHE A 159 1.02 -25.55 -17.55
CA PHE A 159 -0.31 -25.62 -18.14
C PHE A 159 -0.22 -25.63 -19.67
N SER A 160 -1.19 -26.25 -20.33
CA SER A 160 -1.36 -26.17 -21.77
C SER A 160 -2.78 -25.67 -22.04
N PHE A 161 -2.88 -24.50 -22.65
CA PHE A 161 -4.14 -23.86 -22.97
C PHE A 161 -4.37 -23.94 -24.47
N GLN A 162 -5.45 -24.62 -24.87
CA GLN A 162 -5.94 -24.57 -26.23
C GLN A 162 -7.08 -23.55 -26.31
N LEU A 163 -6.93 -22.53 -27.15
CA LEU A 163 -7.96 -21.54 -27.46
C LEU A 163 -8.70 -21.95 -28.72
N GLN A 164 -9.99 -21.60 -28.79
CA GLN A 164 -10.80 -21.81 -29.98
C GLN A 164 -11.06 -20.45 -30.65
N PRO A 165 -10.97 -20.35 -31.98
CA PRO A 165 -11.27 -19.11 -32.68
C PRO A 165 -12.74 -18.74 -32.45
N GLN A 166 -12.98 -17.48 -32.13
CA GLN A 166 -14.31 -16.97 -31.88
C GLN A 166 -15.00 -16.74 -33.23
N THR A 167 -15.87 -17.67 -33.64
CA THR A 167 -16.60 -17.60 -34.92
C THR A 167 -17.84 -16.71 -34.84
N GLU A 168 -18.25 -16.31 -33.63
CA GLU A 168 -19.27 -15.30 -33.44
C GLU A 168 -18.64 -13.93 -33.77
N GLN A 169 -19.24 -13.26 -34.76
CA GLN A 169 -18.94 -11.87 -35.08
C GLN A 169 -18.83 -11.10 -33.76
N LEU A 170 -17.68 -10.48 -33.50
CA LEU A 170 -17.56 -9.56 -32.38
C LEU A 170 -18.67 -8.53 -32.57
N ASP A 171 -19.72 -8.61 -31.76
CA ASP A 171 -20.64 -7.48 -31.63
C ASP A 171 -19.77 -6.26 -31.37
N GLU A 172 -20.04 -5.20 -32.12
CA GLU A 172 -19.34 -3.93 -31.97
C GLU A 172 -19.19 -3.65 -30.48
N VAL A 173 -17.95 -3.47 -30.03
CA VAL A 173 -17.68 -3.11 -28.63
C VAL A 173 -18.19 -1.69 -28.47
N GLU A 174 -19.50 -1.55 -28.34
CA GLU A 174 -20.13 -0.38 -27.77
C GLU A 174 -19.64 -0.38 -26.33
N VAL A 175 -18.63 0.46 -26.07
CA VAL A 175 -18.23 0.84 -24.73
C VAL A 175 -19.42 1.58 -24.14
N THR A 176 -20.42 0.83 -23.68
CA THR A 176 -21.42 1.31 -22.75
C THR A 176 -20.64 1.51 -21.46
N ALA A 177 -20.03 2.69 -21.34
CA ALA A 177 -19.68 3.23 -20.05
C ALA A 177 -20.97 3.17 -19.23
N GLN A 178 -21.08 2.17 -18.36
CA GLN A 178 -22.03 2.21 -17.26
C GLN A 178 -21.54 3.37 -16.40
N GLN A 179 -22.00 4.56 -16.78
CA GLN A 179 -21.97 5.76 -15.97
C GLN A 179 -22.72 5.35 -14.71
N GLY A 180 -21.96 4.92 -13.70
CA GLY A 180 -22.51 4.70 -12.38
C GLY A 180 -23.34 5.92 -12.06
N ALA A 181 -24.57 5.71 -11.61
CA ALA A 181 -25.62 6.72 -11.42
C ALA A 181 -25.24 7.89 -10.46
N VAL A 182 -23.97 8.00 -10.10
CA VAL A 182 -23.32 9.03 -9.30
C VAL A 182 -23.01 10.29 -10.11
N PHE A 183 -22.70 10.19 -11.41
CA PHE A 183 -22.35 11.35 -12.23
C PHE A 183 -23.19 11.41 -13.49
N ASP A 184 -24.36 12.00 -13.38
CA ASP A 184 -25.25 12.28 -14.51
C ASP A 184 -25.10 13.75 -14.86
N GLU A 185 -24.50 14.01 -16.02
CA GLU A 185 -24.12 15.35 -16.46
C GLU A 185 -25.33 16.27 -16.71
N SER A 186 -26.52 15.68 -16.81
CA SER A 186 -27.82 16.36 -16.89
C SER A 186 -28.37 16.78 -15.52
N ARG A 187 -27.93 16.14 -14.42
CA ARG A 187 -28.32 16.43 -13.03
C ARG A 187 -27.42 17.49 -12.40
N LYS A 188 -27.42 18.70 -12.97
CA LYS A 188 -26.74 19.88 -12.39
C LYS A 188 -27.53 20.58 -11.26
N GLY A 189 -28.55 19.91 -10.73
CA GLY A 189 -29.35 20.37 -9.60
C GLY A 189 -29.29 19.35 -8.46
N LEU A 190 -29.57 19.80 -7.24
CA LEU A 190 -29.77 18.95 -6.07
C LEU A 190 -31.09 18.20 -6.24
N SER A 191 -31.06 17.08 -6.97
CA SER A 191 -32.22 16.21 -7.19
C SER A 191 -32.01 14.92 -6.43
N THR A 192 -32.85 14.66 -5.43
CA THR A 192 -32.95 13.37 -4.76
C THR A 192 -33.99 12.55 -5.50
N ASN A 193 -33.58 11.43 -6.10
CA ASN A 193 -34.51 10.47 -6.66
C ASN A 193 -34.69 9.36 -5.63
N ILE A 194 -35.94 9.08 -5.27
CA ILE A 194 -36.29 7.94 -4.42
C ILE A 194 -36.85 6.85 -5.34
N SER A 195 -36.26 5.67 -5.31
CA SER A 195 -36.71 4.53 -6.10
C SER A 195 -38.00 3.91 -5.54
N GLU A 196 -38.74 3.16 -6.35
CA GLU A 196 -39.97 2.47 -5.91
C GLU A 196 -39.71 1.52 -4.72
N GLU A 197 -38.58 0.82 -4.73
CA GLU A 197 -38.16 -0.04 -3.63
C GLU A 197 -37.94 0.74 -2.32
N GLU A 198 -37.36 1.94 -2.39
CA GLU A 198 -37.21 2.83 -1.23
C GLU A 198 -38.56 3.40 -0.76
N VAL A 199 -39.51 3.63 -1.67
CA VAL A 199 -40.87 4.06 -1.33
C VAL A 199 -41.63 2.96 -0.59
N GLU A 200 -41.51 1.70 -1.03
CA GLU A 200 -42.21 0.56 -0.42
C GLU A 200 -41.63 0.14 0.94
N THR A 201 -40.33 0.33 1.12
CA THR A 201 -39.62 -0.05 2.37
C THR A 201 -39.54 1.08 3.39
N ALA A 202 -39.85 2.32 3.00
CA ALA A 202 -39.84 3.45 3.90
C ALA A 202 -40.98 3.37 4.94
N PRO A 203 -40.69 3.63 6.22
CA PRO A 203 -41.72 3.78 7.23
C PRO A 203 -42.53 5.05 6.94
N THR A 204 -43.80 4.89 6.55
CA THR A 204 -44.74 6.00 6.43
C THR A 204 -45.55 6.08 7.72
N ILE A 205 -45.56 7.25 8.37
CA ILE A 205 -46.30 7.45 9.63
C ILE A 205 -47.78 7.64 9.32
N ASP A 206 -48.07 8.52 8.36
CA ASP A 206 -49.44 8.90 7.97
C ASP A 206 -49.74 8.62 6.49
N ARG A 207 -48.90 7.81 5.82
CA ARG A 207 -48.90 7.66 4.35
C ARG A 207 -48.81 9.02 3.65
N SER A 208 -48.05 9.95 4.20
CA SER A 208 -47.86 11.29 3.66
C SER A 208 -46.67 11.33 2.69
N ILE A 209 -46.80 12.11 1.62
CA ILE A 209 -45.68 12.40 0.70
C ILE A 209 -44.51 13.11 1.41
N ALA A 210 -44.79 13.76 2.55
CA ALA A 210 -43.79 14.43 3.34
C ALA A 210 -42.80 13.47 4.03
N ASP A 211 -43.17 12.21 4.24
CA ASP A 211 -42.25 11.22 4.80
C ASP A 211 -41.08 10.95 3.83
N PHE A 212 -41.34 10.96 2.52
CA PHE A 212 -40.29 10.80 1.50
C PHE A 212 -39.41 12.04 1.35
N ALA A 213 -39.95 13.22 1.63
CA ALA A 213 -39.15 14.44 1.62
C ALA A 213 -37.98 14.37 2.63
N ARG A 214 -38.11 13.60 3.72
CA ARG A 214 -37.04 13.42 4.72
C ARG A 214 -35.79 12.70 4.20
N PHE A 215 -35.87 11.97 3.08
CA PHE A 215 -34.69 11.42 2.41
C PHE A 215 -33.80 12.51 1.78
N THR A 216 -34.35 13.71 1.60
CA THR A 216 -33.59 14.87 1.13
C THR A 216 -33.03 15.63 2.34
N PRO A 217 -31.70 15.75 2.49
CA PRO A 217 -31.09 16.38 3.68
C PRO A 217 -31.41 17.89 3.82
N GLN A 218 -31.90 18.52 2.76
CA GLN A 218 -32.29 19.93 2.74
C GLN A 218 -33.78 20.15 3.02
N ALA A 219 -34.57 19.08 3.12
CA ALA A 219 -35.99 19.15 3.42
C ALA A 219 -36.22 19.09 4.93
N ILE A 220 -37.03 20.01 5.41
CA ILE A 220 -37.51 20.07 6.79
C ILE A 220 -39.01 19.82 6.71
N VAL A 221 -39.48 18.80 7.42
CA VAL A 221 -40.89 18.41 7.47
C VAL A 221 -41.43 18.69 8.87
N GLY A 222 -42.38 19.60 8.96
CA GLY A 222 -43.17 19.86 10.16
C GLY A 222 -44.53 19.16 10.10
N ASN A 223 -45.11 18.88 11.25
CA ASN A 223 -46.51 18.49 11.35
C ASN A 223 -47.22 19.65 12.04
N ASP A 224 -48.14 20.29 11.34
CA ASP A 224 -49.01 21.31 11.91
C ASP A 224 -50.32 20.61 12.28
N ASP A 225 -50.65 20.60 13.58
CA ASP A 225 -51.67 19.73 14.20
C ASP A 225 -53.07 19.80 13.53
N ASP A 226 -53.36 20.86 12.77
CA ASP A 226 -54.65 21.08 12.09
C ASP A 226 -54.57 21.13 10.55
N ASP A 227 -53.38 21.35 9.94
CA ASP A 227 -53.23 21.67 8.50
C ASP A 227 -52.42 20.61 7.70
N GLY A 228 -51.96 19.54 8.36
CA GLY A 228 -51.18 18.46 7.73
C GLY A 228 -49.66 18.72 7.75
N SER A 229 -48.92 17.91 6.98
CA SER A 229 -47.46 18.00 6.95
C SER A 229 -46.96 19.21 6.13
N SER A 230 -46.18 20.09 6.73
CA SER A 230 -45.53 21.22 6.05
C SER A 230 -44.13 20.84 5.59
N ILE A 231 -43.83 21.05 4.30
CA ILE A 231 -42.53 20.71 3.70
C ILE A 231 -41.80 22.00 3.36
N SER A 232 -40.61 22.22 3.92
CA SER A 232 -39.72 23.35 3.59
C SER A 232 -38.44 22.79 3.00
N ILE A 233 -38.00 23.27 1.83
CA ILE A 233 -36.77 22.79 1.17
C ILE A 233 -35.78 23.95 1.11
N ALA A 234 -34.54 23.70 1.55
CA ALA A 234 -33.46 24.69 1.56
C ALA A 234 -33.82 26.02 2.28
N GLY A 235 -34.72 25.97 3.26
CA GLY A 235 -35.18 27.12 4.05
C GLY A 235 -36.26 28.00 3.37
N GLN A 236 -36.83 27.56 2.26
CA GLN A 236 -37.97 28.25 1.64
C GLN A 236 -39.28 27.98 2.39
N ASN A 237 -40.16 28.98 2.45
CA ASN A 237 -41.48 28.81 3.07
C ASN A 237 -42.27 27.73 2.32
N ASN A 238 -42.95 26.84 3.05
CA ASN A 238 -43.76 25.73 2.50
C ASN A 238 -44.74 26.17 1.40
N ARG A 239 -45.26 27.41 1.45
CA ARG A 239 -46.20 27.94 0.45
C ARG A 239 -45.57 28.25 -0.91
N TYR A 240 -44.25 28.37 -0.99
CA TYR A 240 -43.52 28.54 -2.25
C TYR A 240 -43.10 27.20 -2.87
N ASN A 241 -43.30 26.09 -2.16
CA ASN A 241 -43.03 24.76 -2.71
C ASN A 241 -44.23 24.32 -3.56
N SER A 242 -43.96 23.96 -4.80
CA SER A 242 -44.93 23.35 -5.70
C SER A 242 -44.78 21.83 -5.63
N ILE A 243 -45.88 21.13 -5.35
CA ILE A 243 -45.94 19.67 -5.33
C ILE A 243 -46.78 19.23 -6.53
N PHE A 244 -46.23 18.35 -7.36
CA PHE A 244 -46.91 17.76 -8.51
C PHE A 244 -47.04 16.26 -8.31
N ILE A 245 -48.20 15.71 -8.68
CA ILE A 245 -48.44 14.28 -8.77
C ILE A 245 -48.75 14.04 -10.24
N ASP A 246 -47.99 13.16 -10.89
CA ASP A 246 -48.10 12.84 -12.32
C ASP A 246 -47.83 14.00 -13.29
N GLY A 247 -47.18 15.08 -12.83
CA GLY A 247 -46.70 16.19 -13.67
C GLY A 247 -47.77 17.22 -14.02
#